data_AF-A0A7S2E4E8-F1
#
_entry.id   AF-A0A7S2E4E8-F1
#
_cell.length_a   1.000
_cell.length_b   1.000
_cell.length_c   1.000
_cell.angle_alpha   90.00
_cell.angle_beta   90.00
_cell.angle_gamma   90.00
#
_symmetry.space_group_name_H-M   'P 1'
#
loop_
_entity.id
_entity.type
_entity.pdbx_description
1 polymer ?
#
loop_
_entity_poly.entity_id
_entity_poly.type
_entity_poly.pdbx_seq_one_letter_code
_entity_poly.pdbx_strand_id
1 'polypeptide(L)'
;CYVLGASGGGIIAVLMGKYGLFMPLLAGGAFMFLSTIMTYFLMVNPDDARLYRAETKIHPDEDVMVRPETVNKRILWNVVLGSVADNFGSTALWPLCLSPLALEHYTLDFIHAGKEPIMSIVGFQLISVCIAFTVVPSTKISPRLFEKVGIAGACVLGNVFTAIVTLILLVIGNMPATKGGFAGFVVAFYLGFPFTVFSQLSAAPMLDTIAPKDKIGYIQGLRATAMNFGSAVAPWIFGVFADLAGTNTAIWIGIGMSLFAALVNSPLLFHREFGRIKKEKPSSKRIFPGEDKELITRILNGDFLTPEDLCAVFNINRQRTMHGKPMLVPNVKKYEEEKDLIGNLRSHAKDSFRSRLATFDCLIAQITGADPEKELSEICVLYNAAIYSDEKLMKENSCNLGQWFSDYLMDNGYHPHISSFLIKEMIISAFPPFTQDKEYTPDNIHQALRRRRHTLQKYAEVNEKEIHLENI
;
A
#
# COMPACT_ATOMS: atom_id res chain seq x y z
N CYS A 1 11.45 1.83 12.44
CA CYS A 1 12.67 1.94 13.28
C CYS A 1 13.54 3.15 12.92
N TYR A 2 13.85 3.42 11.65
CA TYR A 2 14.73 4.54 11.25
C TYR A 2 14.36 5.90 11.88
N VAL A 3 13.12 6.36 11.73
CA VAL A 3 12.66 7.66 12.27
C VAL A 3 12.73 7.72 13.79
N LEU A 4 12.38 6.63 14.48
CA LEU A 4 12.50 6.54 15.94
C LEU A 4 13.96 6.60 16.39
N GLY A 5 14.88 5.94 15.68
CA GLY A 5 16.30 5.98 15.98
C GLY A 5 16.92 7.34 15.72
N ALA A 6 16.73 7.89 14.51
CA ALA A 6 17.33 9.14 14.08
C ALA A 6 16.74 10.35 14.82
N SER A 7 15.42 10.58 14.71
CA SER A 7 14.78 11.72 15.36
C SER A 7 14.63 11.51 16.86
N GLY A 8 14.24 10.32 17.33
CA GLY A 8 14.09 10.06 18.76
C GLY A 8 15.42 10.14 19.50
N GLY A 9 16.48 9.52 18.97
CA GLY A 9 17.84 9.63 19.50
C GLY A 9 18.35 11.08 19.47
N GLY A 10 18.12 11.79 18.37
CA GLY A 10 18.49 13.21 18.24
C GLY A 10 17.77 14.11 19.25
N ILE A 11 16.46 13.93 19.45
CA ILE A 11 15.68 14.69 20.46
C ILE A 11 16.21 14.40 21.86
N ILE A 12 16.46 13.14 22.20
CA ILE A 12 17.08 12.77 23.48
C ILE A 12 18.44 13.46 23.62
N ALA A 13 19.25 13.48 22.58
CA ALA A 13 20.55 14.14 22.60
C ALA A 13 20.44 15.65 22.87
N VAL A 14 19.50 16.34 22.24
CA VAL A 14 19.24 17.76 22.46
C VAL A 14 18.75 18.02 23.89
N LEU A 15 17.80 17.23 24.38
CA LEU A 15 17.25 17.39 25.73
C LEU A 15 18.27 17.08 26.82
N MET A 16 19.12 16.07 26.61
CA MET A 16 20.14 15.65 27.57
C MET A 16 21.45 16.42 27.45
N GLY A 17 21.64 17.27 26.43
CA GLY A 17 22.89 18.00 26.21
C GLY A 17 23.33 18.87 27.40
N LYS A 18 22.39 19.29 28.26
CA LYS A 18 22.68 20.04 29.50
C LYS A 18 23.38 19.21 30.58
N TYR A 19 23.25 17.88 30.53
CA TYR A 19 23.81 16.95 31.52
C TYR A 19 25.17 16.36 31.08
N GLY A 20 25.72 16.84 29.96
CA GLY A 20 27.03 16.45 29.44
C GLY A 20 26.95 15.64 28.15
N LEU A 21 28.06 15.67 27.40
CA LEU A 21 28.18 15.08 26.06
C LEU A 21 27.90 13.56 26.02
N PHE A 22 28.17 12.85 27.11
CA PHE A 22 28.07 11.39 27.16
C PHE A 22 26.70 10.86 27.61
N MET A 23 25.82 11.70 28.18
CA MET A 23 24.51 11.25 28.68
C MET A 23 23.60 10.67 27.58
N PRO A 24 23.51 11.26 26.36
CA PRO A 24 22.76 10.66 25.27
C PRO A 24 23.27 9.28 24.84
N LEU A 25 24.58 9.02 24.99
CA LEU A 25 25.19 7.74 24.60
C LEU A 25 24.72 6.60 25.52
N LEU A 26 24.48 6.86 26.80
CA LEU A 26 23.94 5.86 27.73
C LEU A 26 22.51 5.44 27.33
N ALA A 27 21.67 6.42 26.99
CA ALA A 27 20.32 6.16 26.49
C ALA A 27 20.35 5.39 25.16
N GLY A 28 21.20 5.84 24.21
CA GLY A 28 21.41 5.16 22.94
C GLY A 28 21.90 3.71 23.12
N GLY A 29 22.86 3.50 24.02
CA GLY A 29 23.37 2.17 24.37
C GLY A 29 22.29 1.25 24.95
N ALA A 30 21.44 1.76 25.84
CA ALA A 30 20.31 1.01 26.38
C ALA A 30 19.30 0.61 25.28
N PHE A 31 18.97 1.53 24.36
CA PHE A 31 18.09 1.21 23.23
C PHE A 31 18.72 0.21 22.26
N MET A 32 20.02 0.31 21.97
CA MET A 32 20.72 -0.68 21.15
C MET A 32 20.70 -2.05 21.81
N PHE A 33 20.97 -2.14 23.12
CA PHE A 33 20.91 -3.39 23.88
C PHE A 33 19.52 -4.03 23.82
N LEU A 34 18.46 -3.25 24.06
CA LEU A 34 17.08 -3.72 23.92
C LEU A 34 16.76 -4.17 22.49
N SER A 35 17.23 -3.41 21.49
CA SER A 35 17.06 -3.79 20.08
C SER A 35 17.78 -5.11 19.77
N THR A 36 18.97 -5.34 20.30
CA THR A 36 19.71 -6.61 20.14
C THR A 36 18.94 -7.76 20.77
N ILE A 37 18.39 -7.59 21.98
CA ILE A 37 17.54 -8.60 22.63
C ILE A 37 16.32 -8.92 21.76
N MET A 38 15.60 -7.89 21.29
CA MET A 38 14.44 -8.09 20.43
C MET A 38 14.80 -8.81 19.14
N THR A 39 15.88 -8.38 18.47
CA THR A 39 16.36 -9.05 17.25
C THR A 39 16.75 -10.49 17.55
N TYR A 40 17.47 -10.78 18.63
CA TYR A 40 17.85 -12.15 18.98
C TYR A 40 16.64 -13.09 19.14
N PHE A 41 15.58 -12.64 19.81
CA PHE A 41 14.38 -13.44 20.03
C PHE A 41 13.41 -13.49 18.84
N LEU A 42 13.40 -12.46 17.99
CA LEU A 42 12.48 -12.32 16.86
C LEU A 42 13.10 -12.63 15.50
N MET A 43 14.43 -12.79 15.42
CA MET A 43 15.11 -13.12 14.16
C MET A 43 14.65 -14.50 13.71
N VAL A 44 14.04 -14.52 12.52
CA VAL A 44 13.63 -15.75 11.87
C VAL A 44 14.83 -16.24 11.08
N ASN A 45 15.37 -17.38 11.47
CA ASN A 45 16.44 -18.02 10.73
C ASN A 45 15.91 -18.50 9.36
N PRO A 46 16.73 -18.53 8.30
CA PRO A 46 16.31 -19.03 7.00
C PRO A 46 15.79 -20.48 7.04
N ASP A 47 16.27 -21.28 8.00
CA ASP A 47 15.83 -22.67 8.20
C ASP A 47 14.64 -22.80 9.17
N ASP A 48 14.05 -21.68 9.61
CA ASP A 48 12.98 -21.69 10.60
C ASP A 48 11.70 -22.28 10.01
N ALA A 49 11.14 -23.29 10.68
CA ALA A 49 9.86 -23.94 10.34
C ALA A 49 8.70 -22.94 10.14
N ARG A 50 8.78 -21.76 10.77
CA ARG A 50 7.81 -20.67 10.59
C ARG A 50 7.78 -20.13 9.15
N LEU A 51 8.89 -20.16 8.42
CA LEU A 51 8.94 -19.74 7.01
C LEU A 51 8.25 -20.75 6.09
N TYR A 52 8.38 -22.05 6.37
CA TYR A 52 7.76 -23.11 5.57
C TYR A 52 6.22 -23.14 5.66
N ARG A 53 5.63 -22.67 6.76
CA ARG A 53 4.16 -22.50 6.85
C ARG A 53 3.63 -21.32 6.03
N ALA A 54 4.50 -20.34 5.72
CA ALA A 54 4.17 -19.17 4.91
C ALA A 54 4.50 -19.35 3.42
N GLU A 55 5.12 -20.46 3.02
CA GLU A 55 5.11 -20.97 1.65
C GLU A 55 3.69 -21.48 1.29
N THR A 56 2.68 -20.64 1.48
CA THR A 56 1.46 -20.68 0.68
C THR A 56 1.90 -20.70 -0.77
N LYS A 57 1.80 -21.89 -1.39
CA LYS A 57 1.93 -22.20 -2.82
C LYS A 57 1.96 -20.92 -3.66
N ILE A 58 3.16 -20.40 -3.91
CA ILE A 58 3.38 -19.36 -4.92
C ILE A 58 2.88 -20.00 -6.20
N HIS A 59 1.71 -19.57 -6.66
CA HIS A 59 1.11 -20.18 -7.83
C HIS A 59 2.03 -19.82 -9.01
N PRO A 60 2.48 -20.81 -9.81
CA PRO A 60 3.39 -20.58 -10.93
C PRO A 60 2.81 -19.67 -12.03
N ASP A 61 1.52 -19.31 -11.92
CA ASP A 61 0.79 -18.39 -12.80
C ASP A 61 0.70 -16.96 -12.25
N GLU A 62 1.36 -16.64 -11.14
CA GLU A 62 1.57 -15.24 -10.79
C GLU A 62 2.25 -14.55 -11.99
N ASP A 63 1.81 -13.33 -12.35
CA ASP A 63 2.64 -12.37 -13.10
C ASP A 63 3.85 -12.00 -12.21
N VAL A 64 4.60 -13.03 -11.76
CA VAL A 64 5.88 -12.89 -11.09
C VAL A 64 6.68 -12.11 -12.07
N MET A 65 6.99 -10.86 -11.72
CA MET A 65 7.92 -10.04 -12.48
C MET A 65 9.12 -10.94 -12.80
N VAL A 66 9.22 -11.35 -14.07
CA VAL A 66 10.21 -12.35 -14.50
C VAL A 66 11.54 -11.66 -14.32
N ARG A 67 12.20 -11.99 -13.22
CA ARG A 67 13.48 -11.37 -12.88
C ARG A 67 14.49 -11.77 -13.96
N PRO A 68 15.35 -10.84 -14.38
CA PRO A 68 16.32 -11.14 -15.42
C PRO A 68 17.30 -12.21 -14.94
N GLU A 69 17.77 -13.05 -15.85
CA GLU A 69 18.82 -14.04 -15.54
C GLU A 69 20.18 -13.39 -15.31
N THR A 70 20.41 -12.22 -15.91
CA THR A 70 21.67 -11.50 -15.84
C THR A 70 21.46 -10.02 -15.51
N VAL A 71 22.44 -9.43 -14.82
CA VAL A 71 22.41 -8.03 -14.44
C VAL A 71 22.76 -7.17 -15.65
N ASN A 72 21.87 -6.25 -16.04
CA ASN A 72 22.22 -5.21 -17.00
C ASN A 72 23.18 -4.19 -16.35
N LYS A 73 24.49 -4.39 -16.55
CA LYS A 73 25.54 -3.56 -15.93
C LYS A 73 25.43 -2.08 -16.28
N ARG A 74 24.96 -1.74 -17.48
CA ARG A 74 24.80 -0.33 -17.91
C ARG A 74 23.73 0.35 -17.08
N ILE A 75 22.59 -0.32 -16.89
CA ILE A 75 21.49 0.22 -16.08
C ILE A 75 21.89 0.28 -14.61
N LEU A 76 22.53 -0.79 -14.08
CA LEU A 76 23.07 -0.82 -12.73
C LEU A 76 23.95 0.40 -12.46
N TRP A 77 24.96 0.64 -13.30
CA TRP A 77 25.85 1.79 -13.13
C TRP A 77 25.14 3.13 -13.31
N ASN A 78 24.13 3.22 -14.16
CA ASN A 78 23.34 4.44 -14.29
C ASN A 78 22.59 4.77 -12.99
N VAL A 79 21.92 3.79 -12.39
CA VAL A 79 21.22 3.95 -11.11
C VAL A 79 22.20 4.26 -9.97
N VAL A 80 23.36 3.58 -9.94
CA VAL A 80 24.40 3.79 -8.92
C VAL A 80 25.00 5.20 -9.03
N LEU A 81 25.40 5.63 -10.23
CA LEU A 81 25.94 6.98 -10.46
C LEU A 81 24.89 8.05 -10.17
N GLY A 82 23.65 7.83 -10.60
CA GLY A 82 22.52 8.69 -10.27
C GLY A 82 22.30 8.80 -8.76
N SER A 83 22.44 7.71 -8.01
CA SER A 83 22.31 7.70 -6.55
C SER A 83 23.45 8.45 -5.86
N VAL A 84 24.68 8.35 -6.36
CA VAL A 84 25.81 9.15 -5.84
C VAL A 84 25.56 10.63 -6.09
N ALA A 85 25.21 11.01 -7.32
CA ALA A 85 24.92 12.41 -7.66
C ALA A 85 23.73 12.97 -6.84
N ASP A 86 22.68 12.17 -6.62
CA ASP A 86 21.54 12.50 -5.75
C ASP A 86 22.00 12.78 -4.32
N ASN A 87 22.91 11.97 -3.75
CA ASN A 87 23.49 12.24 -2.42
C ASN A 87 24.28 13.55 -2.36
N PHE A 88 25.04 13.86 -3.41
CA PHE A 88 25.73 15.16 -3.52
C PHE A 88 24.73 16.32 -3.59
N GLY A 89 23.68 16.21 -4.41
CA GLY A 89 22.61 17.21 -4.48
C GLY A 89 21.89 17.41 -3.14
N SER A 90 21.54 16.30 -2.48
CA SER A 90 20.89 16.27 -1.16
C SER A 90 21.74 16.93 -0.07
N THR A 91 23.07 16.85 -0.18
CA THR A 91 24.02 17.45 0.76
C THR A 91 23.94 18.98 0.76
N ALA A 92 23.63 19.59 -0.39
CA ALA A 92 23.40 21.02 -0.44
C ALA A 92 22.07 21.41 0.22
N LEU A 93 21.01 20.62 0.02
CA LEU A 93 19.71 20.89 0.65
C LEU A 93 19.82 20.84 2.18
N TRP A 94 20.38 19.78 2.74
CA TRP A 94 20.39 19.62 4.20
C TRP A 94 21.65 20.22 4.83
N PRO A 95 22.85 19.61 4.76
CA PRO A 95 24.05 20.13 5.41
C PRO A 95 24.33 21.61 5.13
N LEU A 96 24.25 22.08 3.87
CA LEU A 96 24.60 23.47 3.53
C LEU A 96 23.48 24.48 3.78
N CYS A 97 22.26 24.24 3.31
CA CYS A 97 21.19 25.23 3.57
C CYS A 97 20.87 25.30 5.07
N LEU A 98 20.91 24.18 5.81
CA LEU A 98 20.60 24.22 7.22
C LEU A 98 21.76 24.78 8.06
N SER A 99 23.00 24.27 7.87
CA SER A 99 24.11 24.64 8.76
C SER A 99 24.68 26.02 8.38
N PRO A 100 25.55 26.20 7.37
CA PRO A 100 26.12 27.52 7.12
C PRO A 100 25.04 28.55 6.75
N LEU A 101 24.09 28.25 5.85
CA LEU A 101 23.13 29.28 5.42
C LEU A 101 22.15 29.70 6.54
N ALA A 102 21.43 28.78 7.18
CA ALA A 102 20.43 29.17 8.19
C ALA A 102 21.04 29.48 9.57
N LEU A 103 22.07 28.73 10.03
CA LEU A 103 22.70 28.99 11.33
C LEU A 103 23.45 30.32 11.33
N GLU A 104 24.24 30.62 10.29
CA GLU A 104 24.97 31.88 10.23
C GLU A 104 23.98 33.05 10.18
N HIS A 105 23.06 33.00 9.22
CA HIS A 105 22.16 34.10 8.92
C HIS A 105 21.15 34.43 10.03
N TYR A 106 20.57 33.41 10.68
CA TYR A 106 19.53 33.61 11.70
C TYR A 106 20.05 33.53 13.14
N THR A 107 21.32 33.16 13.35
CA THR A 107 21.90 32.99 14.69
C THR A 107 23.24 33.71 14.85
N LEU A 108 24.28 33.28 14.11
CA LEU A 108 25.65 33.75 14.38
C LEU A 108 25.84 35.23 14.02
N ASP A 109 25.24 35.71 12.93
CA ASP A 109 25.32 37.11 12.52
C ASP A 109 24.71 38.05 13.56
N PHE A 110 23.60 37.63 14.20
CA PHE A 110 22.99 38.39 15.30
C PHE A 110 23.87 38.40 16.54
N ILE A 111 24.44 37.25 16.90
CA ILE A 111 25.36 37.15 18.04
C ILE A 111 26.59 38.03 17.83
N HIS A 112 27.21 37.99 16.64
CA HIS A 112 28.35 38.86 16.30
C HIS A 112 27.98 40.35 16.32
N ALA A 113 26.75 40.70 15.95
CA ALA A 113 26.23 42.06 16.03
C ALA A 113 25.76 42.48 17.44
N GLY A 114 25.89 41.62 18.46
CA GLY A 114 25.41 41.89 19.82
C GLY A 114 23.89 41.97 19.94
N LYS A 115 23.14 41.33 19.04
CA LYS A 115 21.68 41.30 18.99
C LYS A 115 21.15 39.93 19.43
N GLU A 116 19.90 39.90 19.89
CA GLU A 116 19.21 38.65 20.17
C GLU A 116 18.97 37.86 18.87
N PRO A 117 19.38 36.59 18.77
CA PRO A 117 19.24 35.81 17.55
C PRO A 117 17.79 35.44 17.27
N ILE A 118 17.43 35.34 15.97
CA ILE A 118 16.08 34.92 15.54
C ILE A 118 15.87 33.43 15.84
N MET A 119 16.92 32.63 15.65
CA MET A 119 16.93 31.19 15.93
C MET A 119 17.91 30.90 17.07
N SER A 120 17.50 30.09 18.05
CA SER A 120 18.42 29.60 19.08
C SER A 120 19.18 28.36 18.61
N ILE A 121 20.34 28.07 19.21
CA ILE A 121 21.11 26.85 18.94
C ILE A 121 20.26 25.58 19.19
N VAL A 122 19.46 25.57 20.26
CA VAL A 122 18.54 24.46 20.54
C VAL A 122 17.47 24.34 19.46
N GLY A 123 16.95 25.48 18.97
CA GLY A 123 16.01 25.50 17.85
C GLY A 123 16.60 24.92 16.57
N PHE A 124 17.83 25.31 16.22
CA PHE A 124 18.58 24.73 15.09
C PHE A 124 18.76 23.21 15.23
N GLN A 125 19.18 22.74 16.41
CA GLN A 125 19.34 21.31 16.66
C GLN A 125 18.01 20.56 16.53
N LEU A 126 16.92 21.10 17.07
CA LEU A 126 15.58 20.51 16.96
C LEU A 126 15.11 20.44 15.50
N ILE A 127 15.31 21.51 14.72
CA ILE A 127 15.00 21.52 13.29
C ILE A 127 15.77 20.42 12.56
N SER A 128 17.05 20.24 12.90
CA SER A 128 17.93 19.25 12.28
C SER A 128 17.51 17.81 12.60
N VAL A 129 17.10 17.51 13.84
CA VAL A 129 16.72 16.14 14.24
C VAL A 129 15.29 15.79 13.83
N CYS A 130 14.37 16.76 13.82
CA CYS A 130 12.97 16.55 13.46
C CYS A 130 12.77 16.36 11.94
N ILE A 131 13.76 16.67 11.11
CA ILE A 131 13.67 16.47 9.66
C ILE A 131 13.39 15.01 9.30
N ALA A 132 13.92 14.05 10.06
CA ALA A 132 13.71 12.63 9.80
C ALA A 132 12.22 12.21 9.94
N PHE A 133 11.37 12.99 10.61
CA PHE A 133 9.92 12.75 10.61
C PHE A 133 9.29 12.86 9.22
N THR A 134 9.88 13.65 8.32
CA THR A 134 9.40 13.80 6.94
C THR A 134 9.57 12.52 6.10
N VAL A 135 10.41 11.57 6.54
CA VAL A 135 10.55 10.26 5.89
C VAL A 135 9.25 9.43 5.98
N VAL A 136 8.45 9.59 7.04
CA VAL A 136 7.18 8.85 7.22
C VAL A 136 6.15 9.21 6.15
N PRO A 137 5.77 10.48 5.94
CA PRO A 137 4.85 10.83 4.86
C PRO A 137 5.46 10.48 3.50
N SER A 138 6.77 10.64 3.28
CA SER A 138 7.41 10.24 2.03
C SER A 138 7.22 8.76 1.73
N THR A 139 7.56 7.87 2.66
CA THR A 139 7.40 6.42 2.49
C THR A 139 5.94 6.00 2.24
N LYS A 140 4.96 6.71 2.81
CA LYS A 140 3.53 6.47 2.53
C LYS A 140 3.08 6.96 1.15
N ILE A 141 3.67 8.05 0.63
CA ILE A 141 3.33 8.64 -0.66
C ILE A 141 4.05 7.93 -1.82
N SER A 142 5.28 7.46 -1.60
CA SER A 142 6.13 6.82 -2.61
C SER A 142 5.43 5.74 -3.44
N PRO A 143 4.70 4.76 -2.88
CA PRO A 143 4.01 3.74 -3.69
C PRO A 143 3.02 4.34 -4.69
N ARG A 144 2.20 5.31 -4.26
CA ARG A 144 1.24 5.99 -5.14
C ARG A 144 1.94 6.83 -6.21
N LEU A 145 3.09 7.41 -5.87
CA LEU A 145 3.91 8.13 -6.83
C LEU A 145 4.50 7.17 -7.87
N PHE A 146 5.08 6.05 -7.44
CA PHE A 146 5.63 5.01 -8.33
C PHE A 146 4.57 4.39 -9.25
N GLU A 147 3.34 4.19 -8.77
CA GLU A 147 2.20 3.76 -9.59
C GLU A 147 1.86 4.78 -10.69
N LYS A 148 1.89 6.09 -10.37
CA LYS A 148 1.46 7.15 -11.29
C LYS A 148 2.52 7.56 -12.31
N VAL A 149 3.75 7.77 -11.86
CA VAL A 149 4.83 8.31 -12.70
C VAL A 149 5.92 7.29 -13.03
N GLY A 150 5.89 6.12 -12.41
CA GLY A 150 6.97 5.13 -12.49
C GLY A 150 8.08 5.37 -11.47
N ILE A 151 8.90 4.36 -11.25
CA ILE A 151 9.97 4.41 -10.25
C ILE A 151 11.06 5.41 -10.68
N ALA A 152 11.49 5.33 -11.94
CA ALA A 152 12.43 6.30 -12.51
C ALA A 152 11.82 7.72 -12.58
N GLY A 153 10.51 7.82 -12.86
CA GLY A 153 9.78 9.09 -12.85
C GLY A 153 9.85 9.79 -11.51
N ALA A 154 9.61 9.05 -10.43
CA ALA A 154 9.73 9.56 -9.07
C ALA A 154 11.18 9.96 -8.74
N CYS A 155 12.19 9.23 -9.22
CA CYS A 155 13.60 9.57 -9.05
C CYS A 155 13.95 10.93 -9.67
N VAL A 156 13.58 11.11 -10.94
CA VAL A 156 13.87 12.33 -11.71
C VAL A 156 13.12 13.52 -11.11
N LEU A 157 11.83 13.36 -10.81
CA LEU A 157 11.04 14.40 -10.16
C LEU A 157 11.61 14.76 -8.78
N GLY A 158 11.98 13.78 -7.96
CA GLY A 158 12.57 14.02 -6.65
C GLY A 158 13.83 14.88 -6.72
N ASN A 159 14.73 14.58 -7.66
CA ASN A 159 15.95 15.36 -7.91
C ASN A 159 15.67 16.78 -8.42
N VAL A 160 14.73 16.95 -9.36
CA VAL A 160 14.34 18.28 -9.89
C VAL A 160 13.71 19.14 -8.79
N PHE A 161 12.78 18.59 -8.00
CA PHE A 161 12.16 19.33 -6.90
C PHE A 161 13.16 19.62 -5.78
N THR A 162 14.10 18.71 -5.51
CA THR A 162 15.21 18.98 -4.57
C THR A 162 16.01 20.21 -5.04
N ALA A 163 16.37 20.29 -6.32
CA ALA A 163 17.07 21.44 -6.88
C ALA A 163 16.26 22.75 -6.72
N ILE A 164 14.96 22.72 -7.03
CA ILE A 164 14.06 23.88 -6.91
C ILE A 164 13.95 24.34 -5.46
N VAL A 165 13.77 23.42 -4.51
CA VAL A 165 13.67 23.73 -3.09
C VAL A 165 14.98 24.33 -2.59
N THR A 166 16.13 23.73 -2.94
CA THR A 166 17.45 24.26 -2.57
C THR A 166 17.64 25.69 -3.10
N LEU A 167 17.19 25.97 -4.32
CA LEU A 167 17.19 27.33 -4.88
C LEU A 167 16.30 28.28 -4.08
N ILE A 168 15.08 27.86 -3.71
CA ILE A 168 14.17 28.67 -2.89
C ILE A 168 14.81 29.00 -1.54
N LEU A 169 15.43 28.02 -0.88
CA LEU A 169 16.11 28.22 0.40
C LEU A 169 17.32 29.16 0.25
N LEU A 170 18.08 29.03 -0.83
CA LEU A 170 19.18 29.93 -1.15
C LEU A 170 18.68 31.37 -1.32
N VAL A 171 17.58 31.57 -2.04
CA VAL A 171 16.98 32.90 -2.22
C VAL A 171 16.55 33.47 -0.87
N ILE A 172 15.80 32.69 -0.06
CA ILE A 172 15.35 33.12 1.28
C ILE A 172 16.54 33.46 2.19
N GLY A 173 17.60 32.63 2.18
CA GLY A 173 18.79 32.84 3.01
C GLY A 173 19.66 34.03 2.58
N ASN A 174 19.41 34.61 1.41
CA ASN A 174 20.07 35.85 0.94
C ASN A 174 19.17 37.10 1.11
N MET A 175 17.93 36.94 1.59
CA MET A 175 17.07 38.07 1.95
C MET A 175 17.43 38.59 3.35
N PRO A 176 16.98 39.80 3.76
CA PRO A 176 17.20 40.27 5.12
C PRO A 176 16.61 39.32 6.17
N ALA A 177 17.42 39.00 7.20
CA ALA A 177 17.03 38.10 8.27
C ALA A 177 15.84 38.67 9.06
N THR A 178 14.67 38.03 8.91
CA THR A 178 13.45 38.38 9.63
C THR A 178 12.80 37.12 10.20
N LYS A 179 11.95 37.26 11.22
CA LYS A 179 11.17 36.14 11.77
C LYS A 179 10.29 35.48 10.70
N GLY A 180 9.74 36.28 9.79
CA GLY A 180 8.97 35.79 8.64
C GLY A 180 9.83 35.03 7.63
N GLY A 181 11.02 35.55 7.29
CA GLY A 181 11.99 34.86 6.44
C GLY A 181 12.41 33.51 7.02
N PHE A 182 12.71 33.46 8.32
CA PHE A 182 13.02 32.22 9.01
C PHE A 182 11.87 31.21 8.98
N ALA A 183 10.64 31.64 9.26
CA ALA A 183 9.47 30.76 9.18
C ALA A 183 9.27 30.21 7.76
N GLY A 184 9.41 31.06 6.74
CA GLY A 184 9.37 30.66 5.34
C GLY A 184 10.46 29.67 4.98
N PHE A 185 11.68 29.86 5.49
CA PHE A 185 12.80 28.95 5.33
C PHE A 185 12.48 27.55 5.88
N VAL A 186 12.02 27.48 7.13
CA VAL A 186 11.68 26.20 7.79
C VAL A 186 10.55 25.49 7.03
N VAL A 187 9.50 26.22 6.63
CA VAL A 187 8.39 25.63 5.87
C VAL A 187 8.86 25.08 4.52
N ALA A 188 9.63 25.86 3.76
CA ALA A 188 10.18 25.41 2.47
C ALA A 188 11.08 24.18 2.64
N PHE A 189 11.90 24.15 3.70
CA PHE A 189 12.78 23.03 4.00
C PHE A 189 12.00 21.75 4.33
N TYR A 190 11.02 21.81 5.23
CA TYR A 190 10.22 20.63 5.62
C TYR A 190 9.28 20.13 4.53
N LEU A 191 8.71 21.03 3.71
CA LEU A 191 7.89 20.63 2.56
C LEU A 191 8.74 20.10 1.40
N GLY A 192 9.98 20.56 1.27
CA GLY A 192 10.87 20.17 0.19
C GLY A 192 11.65 18.88 0.44
N PHE A 193 12.06 18.61 1.68
CA PHE A 193 12.83 17.41 2.02
C PHE A 193 12.16 16.08 1.61
N PRO A 194 10.83 15.91 1.67
CA PRO A 194 10.15 14.74 1.13
C PRO A 194 10.54 14.35 -0.30
N PHE A 195 10.85 15.33 -1.17
CA PHE A 195 11.24 15.07 -2.56
C PHE A 195 12.62 14.42 -2.66
N THR A 196 13.54 14.79 -1.79
CA THR A 196 14.85 14.15 -1.65
C THR A 196 14.71 12.71 -1.15
N VAL A 197 13.75 12.45 -0.25
CA VAL A 197 13.45 11.09 0.17
C VAL A 197 12.88 10.27 -0.99
N PHE A 198 12.07 10.84 -1.88
CA PHE A 198 11.56 10.14 -3.05
C PHE A 198 12.65 9.70 -4.02
N SER A 199 13.64 10.57 -4.31
CA SER A 199 14.77 10.20 -5.18
C SER A 199 15.58 9.07 -4.56
N GLN A 200 15.93 9.17 -3.29
CA GLN A 200 16.72 8.14 -2.60
C GLN A 200 15.98 6.80 -2.45
N LEU A 201 14.68 6.82 -2.17
CA LEU A 201 13.86 5.60 -2.03
C LEU A 201 13.63 4.88 -3.37
N SER A 202 13.71 5.59 -4.50
CA SER A 202 13.50 5.00 -5.82
C SER A 202 14.64 4.09 -6.29
N ALA A 203 15.87 4.29 -5.77
CA ALA A 203 17.04 3.52 -6.17
C ALA A 203 16.95 2.03 -5.82
N ALA A 204 16.42 1.68 -4.64
CA ALA A 204 16.25 0.27 -4.24
C ALA A 204 15.35 -0.51 -5.21
N PRO A 205 14.10 -0.08 -5.45
CA PRO A 205 13.18 -0.81 -6.32
C PRO A 205 13.66 -0.79 -7.78
N MET A 206 14.33 0.26 -8.28
CA MET A 206 14.96 0.20 -9.62
C MET A 206 15.99 -0.93 -9.70
N LEU A 207 16.82 -1.08 -8.66
CA LEU A 207 17.84 -2.12 -8.65
C LEU A 207 17.26 -3.52 -8.44
N ASP A 208 16.22 -3.66 -7.61
CA ASP A 208 15.54 -4.94 -7.39
C ASP A 208 14.90 -5.47 -8.68
N THR A 209 14.35 -4.59 -9.51
CA THR A 209 13.72 -4.97 -10.77
C THR A 209 14.71 -5.57 -11.77
N ILE A 210 15.95 -5.06 -11.80
CA ILE A 210 17.00 -5.55 -12.72
C ILE A 210 17.89 -6.65 -12.11
N ALA A 211 17.64 -7.03 -10.86
CA ALA A 211 18.46 -8.00 -10.13
C ALA A 211 17.96 -9.44 -10.38
N PRO A 212 18.86 -10.36 -10.80
CA PRO A 212 18.63 -11.78 -10.70
C PRO A 212 18.33 -12.20 -9.26
N LYS A 213 17.49 -13.23 -9.08
CA LYS A 213 17.03 -13.69 -7.76
C LYS A 213 18.19 -13.96 -6.80
N ASP A 214 19.28 -14.53 -7.29
CA ASP A 214 20.48 -14.90 -6.53
C ASP A 214 21.42 -13.71 -6.24
N LYS A 215 21.19 -12.52 -6.83
CA LYS A 215 22.10 -11.36 -6.74
C LYS A 215 21.48 -10.11 -6.14
N ILE A 216 20.24 -10.19 -5.64
CA ILE A 216 19.56 -9.06 -4.98
C ILE A 216 20.41 -8.48 -3.86
N GLY A 217 20.91 -9.33 -2.95
CA GLY A 217 21.74 -8.91 -1.83
C GLY A 217 23.03 -8.21 -2.26
N TYR A 218 23.71 -8.75 -3.29
CA TYR A 218 24.91 -8.14 -3.85
C TYR A 218 24.64 -6.75 -4.45
N ILE A 219 23.58 -6.62 -5.24
CA ILE A 219 23.21 -5.35 -5.89
C ILE A 219 22.78 -4.30 -4.86
N GLN A 220 21.99 -4.69 -3.85
CA GLN A 220 21.62 -3.77 -2.77
C GLN A 220 22.83 -3.39 -1.91
N GLY A 221 23.80 -4.29 -1.73
CA GLY A 221 25.09 -3.99 -1.12
C GLY A 221 25.88 -2.92 -1.90
N LEU A 222 25.96 -3.05 -3.22
CA LEU A 222 26.59 -2.03 -4.08
C LEU A 222 25.90 -0.67 -3.99
N ARG A 223 24.56 -0.66 -4.00
CA ARG A 223 23.77 0.57 -3.79
C ARG A 223 24.09 1.23 -2.46
N ALA A 224 24.01 0.46 -1.37
CA ALA A 224 24.26 0.96 -0.02
C ALA A 224 25.68 1.52 0.09
N THR A 225 26.65 0.83 -0.51
CA THR A 225 28.05 1.27 -0.55
C THR A 225 28.18 2.62 -1.28
N ALA A 226 27.58 2.75 -2.47
CA ALA A 226 27.62 3.98 -3.25
C ALA A 226 26.93 5.15 -2.55
N MET A 227 25.76 4.92 -1.94
CA MET A 227 25.04 5.95 -1.18
C MET A 227 25.84 6.39 0.06
N ASN A 228 26.40 5.44 0.82
CA ASN A 228 27.22 5.75 1.99
C ASN A 228 28.50 6.50 1.60
N PHE A 229 29.14 6.12 0.50
CA PHE A 229 30.28 6.85 -0.04
C PHE A 229 29.90 8.30 -0.39
N GLY A 230 28.79 8.50 -1.12
CA GLY A 230 28.29 9.83 -1.44
C GLY A 230 27.97 10.65 -0.19
N SER A 231 27.26 10.07 0.78
CA SER A 231 26.92 10.73 2.05
C SER A 231 28.14 11.06 2.92
N ALA A 232 29.23 10.28 2.84
CA ALA A 232 30.45 10.54 3.60
C ALA A 232 31.34 11.61 2.95
N VAL A 233 31.47 11.57 1.62
CA VAL A 233 32.41 12.42 0.88
C VAL A 233 31.81 13.78 0.52
N ALA A 234 30.52 13.83 0.19
CA ALA A 234 29.89 15.07 -0.27
C ALA A 234 29.98 16.20 0.76
N PRO A 235 29.66 16.00 2.06
CA PRO A 235 29.73 17.10 3.03
C PRO A 235 31.13 17.68 3.17
N TRP A 236 32.17 16.83 3.10
CA TRP A 236 33.56 17.28 3.15
C TRP A 236 33.92 18.12 1.92
N ILE A 237 33.61 17.64 0.71
CA ILE A 237 33.87 18.38 -0.54
C ILE A 237 33.15 19.74 -0.53
N PHE A 238 31.88 19.75 -0.13
CA PHE A 238 31.10 20.98 -0.07
C PHE A 238 31.57 21.93 1.02
N GLY A 239 32.07 21.43 2.16
CA GLY A 239 32.72 22.25 3.18
C GLY A 239 33.95 22.97 2.62
N VAL A 240 34.84 22.24 1.95
CA VAL A 240 36.02 22.83 1.30
C VAL A 240 35.62 23.86 0.24
N PHE A 241 34.58 23.59 -0.56
CA PHE A 241 34.09 24.58 -1.53
C PHE A 241 33.45 25.80 -0.86
N ALA A 242 32.75 25.62 0.25
CA ALA A 242 32.18 26.73 1.01
C ALA A 242 33.29 27.63 1.58
N ASP A 243 34.37 27.04 2.11
CA ASP A 243 35.52 27.78 2.64
C ASP A 243 36.27 28.55 1.54
N LEU A 244 36.43 27.95 0.35
CA LEU A 244 37.22 28.54 -0.75
C LEU A 244 36.44 29.54 -1.61
N ALA A 245 35.17 29.26 -1.90
CA ALA A 245 34.36 29.99 -2.87
C ALA A 245 33.07 30.60 -2.28
N GLY A 246 32.83 30.40 -0.99
CA GLY A 246 31.64 30.85 -0.27
C GLY A 246 30.49 29.85 -0.30
N THR A 247 29.70 29.86 0.78
CA THR A 247 28.52 28.99 0.98
C THR A 247 27.53 29.04 -0.19
N ASN A 248 27.24 30.24 -0.71
CA ASN A 248 26.32 30.40 -1.84
C ASN A 248 26.78 29.67 -3.09
N THR A 249 28.08 29.73 -3.40
CA THR A 249 28.67 29.03 -4.55
C THR A 249 28.58 27.52 -4.36
N ALA A 250 28.88 27.02 -3.16
CA ALA A 250 28.75 25.61 -2.83
C ALA A 250 27.29 25.11 -2.99
N ILE A 251 26.30 25.90 -2.57
CA ILE A 251 24.88 25.57 -2.75
C ILE A 251 24.49 25.54 -4.24
N TRP A 252 24.96 26.49 -5.05
CA TRP A 252 24.74 26.47 -6.51
C TRP A 252 25.30 25.22 -7.18
N ILE A 253 26.49 24.77 -6.77
CA ILE A 253 27.07 23.51 -7.24
C ILE A 253 26.16 22.34 -6.86
N GLY A 254 25.61 22.32 -5.65
CA GLY A 254 24.66 21.29 -5.21
C GLY A 254 23.33 21.27 -5.97
N ILE A 255 22.80 22.45 -6.33
CA ILE A 255 21.66 22.57 -7.25
C ILE A 255 22.01 21.94 -8.59
N GLY A 256 23.19 22.25 -9.13
CA GLY A 256 23.72 21.66 -10.36
C GLY A 256 23.84 20.12 -10.28
N MET A 257 24.35 19.60 -9.16
CA MET A 257 24.47 18.15 -8.93
C MET A 257 23.10 17.46 -8.84
N SER A 258 22.10 18.09 -8.25
CA SER A 258 20.72 17.57 -8.21
C SER A 258 20.12 17.49 -9.63
N LEU A 259 20.30 18.53 -10.45
CA LEU A 259 19.86 18.54 -11.85
C LEU A 259 20.64 17.53 -12.69
N PHE A 260 21.95 17.36 -12.42
CA PHE A 260 22.76 16.34 -13.07
C PHE A 260 22.28 14.93 -12.71
N ALA A 261 21.94 14.67 -11.45
CA ALA A 261 21.35 13.39 -11.03
C ALA A 261 20.03 13.12 -11.77
N ALA A 262 19.17 14.14 -11.93
CA ALA A 262 17.96 14.04 -12.73
C ALA A 262 18.27 13.70 -14.19
N LEU A 263 19.27 14.35 -14.79
CA LEU A 263 19.69 14.11 -16.18
C LEU A 263 20.23 12.68 -16.37
N VAL A 264 21.10 12.21 -15.49
CA VAL A 264 21.66 10.84 -15.50
C VAL A 264 20.56 9.78 -15.39
N ASN A 265 19.55 10.03 -14.56
CA ASN A 265 18.41 9.13 -14.39
C ASN A 265 17.33 9.28 -15.47
N SER A 266 17.32 10.34 -16.29
CA SER A 266 16.26 10.59 -17.29
C SER A 266 16.15 9.49 -18.37
N PRO A 267 17.24 8.89 -18.89
CA PRO A 267 17.14 7.73 -19.78
C PRO A 267 16.37 6.54 -19.19
N LEU A 268 16.34 6.41 -17.85
CA LEU A 268 15.63 5.33 -17.17
C LEU A 268 14.11 5.46 -17.27
N LEU A 269 13.59 6.66 -17.55
CA LEU A 269 12.16 6.91 -17.78
C LEU A 269 11.62 6.11 -18.98
N PHE A 270 12.48 5.84 -19.96
CA PHE A 270 12.13 5.10 -21.17
C PHE A 270 12.32 3.59 -21.01
N HIS A 271 12.85 3.13 -19.86
CA HIS A 271 13.02 1.71 -19.59
C HIS A 271 11.69 1.12 -19.08
N ARG A 272 11.14 0.14 -19.81
CA ARG A 272 9.82 -0.45 -19.53
C ARG A 272 9.68 -0.95 -18.09
N GLU A 273 10.76 -1.49 -17.53
CA GLU A 273 10.79 -2.04 -16.17
C GLU A 273 10.76 -0.98 -15.06
N PHE A 274 11.10 0.27 -15.37
CA PHE A 274 11.03 1.39 -14.42
C PHE A 274 9.83 2.29 -14.63
N GLY A 275 8.95 1.92 -15.56
CA GLY A 275 7.68 2.57 -15.80
C GLY A 275 6.70 2.42 -14.63
N ARG A 276 5.44 2.73 -14.90
CA ARG A 276 4.36 2.66 -13.91
C ARG A 276 4.26 1.25 -13.34
N ILE A 277 4.34 1.13 -12.01
CA ILE A 277 4.04 -0.14 -11.34
C ILE A 277 2.56 -0.42 -11.58
N LYS A 278 2.26 -1.49 -12.32
CA LYS A 278 0.87 -1.94 -12.48
C LYS A 278 0.40 -2.39 -11.11
N LYS A 279 -0.68 -1.77 -10.62
CA LYS A 279 -1.33 -2.22 -9.40
C LYS A 279 -1.70 -3.68 -9.58
N GLU A 280 -1.12 -4.55 -8.74
CA GLU A 280 -1.51 -5.95 -8.71
C GLU A 280 -3.02 -6.00 -8.46
N LYS A 281 -3.75 -6.59 -9.41
CA LYS A 281 -5.17 -6.85 -9.20
C LYS A 281 -5.28 -7.77 -7.97
N PRO A 282 -6.24 -7.54 -7.06
CA PRO A 282 -6.54 -8.48 -5.99
C PRO A 282 -6.65 -9.88 -6.58
N SER A 283 -6.11 -10.89 -5.91
CA SER A 283 -6.09 -12.27 -6.39
C SER A 283 -7.50 -12.80 -6.68
N SER A 284 -8.51 -12.33 -5.94
CA SER A 284 -9.94 -12.55 -6.19
C SER A 284 -10.46 -11.98 -7.52
N LYS A 285 -9.77 -11.00 -8.11
CA LYS A 285 -10.08 -10.37 -9.41
C LYS A 285 -9.18 -10.86 -10.56
N ARG A 286 -8.37 -11.91 -10.34
CA ARG A 286 -7.52 -12.51 -11.36
C ARG A 286 -8.24 -13.67 -12.05
N ILE A 287 -7.92 -13.88 -13.31
CA ILE A 287 -8.34 -15.06 -14.10
C ILE A 287 -7.16 -16.02 -14.11
N PHE A 288 -7.36 -17.27 -13.66
CA PHE A 288 -6.31 -18.28 -13.69
C PHE A 288 -6.34 -19.08 -15.01
N PRO A 289 -5.21 -19.68 -15.43
CA PRO A 289 -5.18 -20.55 -16.61
C PRO A 289 -6.18 -21.70 -16.50
N GLY A 290 -6.86 -21.99 -17.61
CA GLY A 290 -7.89 -23.04 -17.68
C GLY A 290 -9.29 -22.59 -17.24
N GLU A 291 -9.44 -21.39 -16.69
CA GLU A 291 -10.76 -20.85 -16.36
C GLU A 291 -11.40 -20.13 -17.54
N ASP A 292 -12.74 -20.12 -17.56
CA ASP A 292 -13.53 -19.39 -18.55
C ASP A 292 -13.35 -17.88 -18.37
N LYS A 293 -12.56 -17.27 -19.26
CA LYS A 293 -12.24 -15.85 -19.24
C LYS A 293 -13.47 -14.97 -19.42
N GLU A 294 -14.44 -15.40 -20.23
CA GLU A 294 -15.63 -14.61 -20.54
C GLU A 294 -16.56 -14.60 -19.32
N LEU A 295 -16.86 -15.77 -18.77
CA LEU A 295 -17.66 -15.89 -17.55
C LEU A 295 -17.03 -15.13 -16.38
N ILE A 296 -15.72 -15.26 -16.14
CA ILE A 296 -15.07 -14.54 -15.03
C ILE A 296 -15.11 -13.03 -15.25
N THR A 297 -14.91 -12.57 -16.49
CA THR A 297 -15.01 -11.14 -16.78
C THR A 297 -16.41 -10.62 -16.48
N ARG A 298 -17.47 -11.35 -16.87
CA ARG A 298 -18.86 -11.02 -16.52
C ARG A 298 -19.10 -10.96 -15.02
N ILE A 299 -18.60 -11.94 -14.25
CA ILE A 299 -18.71 -11.97 -12.78
C ILE A 299 -18.02 -10.75 -12.15
N LEU A 300 -16.79 -10.45 -12.60
CA LEU A 300 -15.98 -9.36 -12.04
C LEU A 300 -16.49 -7.98 -12.45
N ASN A 301 -17.22 -7.88 -13.55
CA ASN A 301 -17.91 -6.66 -13.95
C ASN A 301 -19.23 -6.47 -13.21
N GLY A 302 -19.80 -7.54 -12.63
CA GLY A 302 -21.14 -7.51 -12.04
C GLY A 302 -22.22 -7.56 -13.12
N ASP A 303 -21.98 -8.27 -14.21
CA ASP A 303 -22.99 -8.49 -15.25
C ASP A 303 -24.01 -9.52 -14.79
N PHE A 304 -25.20 -9.48 -15.40
CA PHE A 304 -26.24 -10.47 -15.15
C PHE A 304 -25.71 -11.88 -15.43
N LEU A 305 -25.94 -12.80 -14.49
CA LEU A 305 -25.51 -14.20 -14.57
C LEU A 305 -26.75 -15.10 -14.72
N THR A 306 -26.72 -16.01 -15.68
CA THR A 306 -27.79 -17.00 -15.84
C THR A 306 -27.72 -18.06 -14.72
N PRO A 307 -28.77 -18.88 -14.53
CA PRO A 307 -28.73 -19.99 -13.57
C PRO A 307 -27.58 -20.97 -13.82
N GLU A 308 -27.18 -21.18 -15.08
CA GLU A 308 -26.03 -22.00 -15.49
C GLU A 308 -24.72 -21.33 -15.10
N ASP A 309 -24.59 -20.02 -15.35
CA ASP A 309 -23.42 -19.23 -14.94
C ASP A 309 -23.21 -19.33 -13.43
N LEU A 310 -24.28 -19.20 -12.62
CA LEU A 310 -24.22 -19.31 -11.16
C LEU A 310 -23.71 -20.69 -10.69
N CYS A 311 -24.11 -21.76 -11.37
CA CYS A 311 -23.61 -23.10 -11.11
C CYS A 311 -22.12 -23.22 -11.47
N ALA A 312 -21.73 -22.68 -12.63
CA ALA A 312 -20.34 -22.64 -13.05
C ALA A 312 -19.47 -21.83 -12.07
N VAL A 313 -19.95 -20.68 -11.58
CA VAL A 313 -19.25 -19.87 -10.55
C VAL A 313 -19.02 -20.69 -9.28
N PHE A 314 -20.04 -21.43 -8.83
CA PHE A 314 -19.91 -22.27 -7.65
C PHE A 314 -18.83 -23.34 -7.84
N ASN A 315 -18.80 -24.00 -9.00
CA ASN A 315 -17.79 -25.00 -9.33
C ASN A 315 -16.39 -24.41 -9.45
N ILE A 316 -16.24 -23.24 -10.09
CA ILE A 316 -14.97 -22.52 -10.17
C ILE A 316 -14.47 -22.17 -8.77
N ASN A 317 -15.34 -21.65 -7.90
CA ASN A 317 -14.98 -21.31 -6.53
C ASN A 317 -14.65 -22.54 -5.67
N ARG A 318 -15.34 -23.67 -5.87
CA ARG A 318 -14.97 -24.95 -5.25
C ARG A 318 -13.56 -25.33 -5.69
N GLN A 319 -13.29 -25.34 -6.99
CA GLN A 319 -11.97 -25.69 -7.54
C GLN A 319 -10.87 -24.75 -7.04
N ARG A 320 -11.10 -23.43 -7.05
CA ARG A 320 -10.15 -22.45 -6.52
C ARG A 320 -9.82 -22.75 -5.06
N THR A 321 -10.84 -22.93 -4.22
CA THR A 321 -10.64 -23.19 -2.79
C THR A 321 -9.85 -24.47 -2.55
N MET A 322 -10.17 -25.56 -3.26
CA MET A 322 -9.43 -26.84 -3.14
C MET A 322 -7.96 -26.71 -3.54
N HIS A 323 -7.64 -25.76 -4.42
CA HIS A 323 -6.27 -25.45 -4.83
C HIS A 323 -5.60 -24.35 -3.99
N GLY A 324 -6.26 -23.84 -2.94
CA GLY A 324 -5.76 -22.73 -2.11
C GLY A 324 -5.84 -21.35 -2.79
N LYS A 325 -6.59 -21.25 -3.88
CA LYS A 325 -6.83 -19.99 -4.62
C LYS A 325 -8.03 -19.25 -4.02
N PRO A 326 -8.03 -17.91 -4.02
CA PRO A 326 -9.12 -17.11 -3.49
C PRO A 326 -10.36 -17.17 -4.38
N MET A 327 -11.53 -17.19 -3.75
CA MET A 327 -12.81 -17.21 -4.45
C MET A 327 -13.02 -15.93 -5.28
N LEU A 328 -13.72 -16.10 -6.40
CA LEU A 328 -14.34 -15.02 -7.16
C LEU A 328 -15.46 -14.42 -6.32
N VAL A 329 -15.36 -13.12 -6.08
CA VAL A 329 -16.41 -12.33 -5.45
C VAL A 329 -17.02 -11.46 -6.55
N PRO A 330 -18.31 -11.66 -6.90
CA PRO A 330 -19.00 -10.83 -7.89
C PRO A 330 -18.94 -9.36 -7.49
N ASN A 331 -18.74 -8.48 -8.47
CA ASN A 331 -18.80 -7.04 -8.23
C ASN A 331 -20.26 -6.61 -8.04
N VAL A 332 -20.52 -5.80 -7.03
CA VAL A 332 -21.86 -5.23 -6.81
C VAL A 332 -21.92 -3.87 -7.49
N LYS A 333 -22.70 -3.77 -8.57
CA LYS A 333 -22.94 -2.52 -9.29
C LYS A 333 -23.77 -1.56 -8.44
N LYS A 334 -23.81 -0.29 -8.83
CA LYS A 334 -24.73 0.68 -8.22
C LYS A 334 -26.14 0.44 -8.74
N TYR A 335 -27.14 0.76 -7.93
CA TYR A 335 -28.55 0.62 -8.33
C TYR A 335 -28.85 1.37 -9.64
N GLU A 336 -28.33 2.58 -9.81
CA GLU A 336 -28.50 3.38 -11.04
C GLU A 336 -27.99 2.67 -12.30
N GLU A 337 -26.95 1.83 -12.18
CA GLU A 337 -26.36 1.07 -13.29
C GLU A 337 -27.20 -0.16 -13.65
N GLU A 338 -28.07 -0.63 -12.74
CA GLU A 338 -28.87 -1.84 -12.88
C GLU A 338 -30.38 -1.58 -12.93
N LYS A 339 -30.82 -0.34 -12.76
CA LYS A 339 -32.23 0.06 -12.67
C LYS A 339 -33.05 -0.45 -13.87
N ASP A 340 -32.51 -0.30 -15.07
CA ASP A 340 -33.14 -0.75 -16.31
C ASP A 340 -33.14 -2.28 -16.48
N LEU A 341 -32.34 -2.99 -15.68
CA LEU A 341 -32.21 -4.45 -15.68
C LEU A 341 -33.05 -5.14 -14.59
N ILE A 342 -33.71 -4.39 -13.70
CA ILE A 342 -34.51 -4.96 -12.60
C ILE A 342 -35.61 -5.89 -13.10
N GLY A 343 -36.24 -5.55 -14.23
CA GLY A 343 -37.23 -6.41 -14.87
C GLY A 343 -36.65 -7.78 -15.24
N ASN A 344 -35.42 -7.81 -15.76
CA ASN A 344 -34.71 -9.04 -16.08
C ASN A 344 -34.31 -9.81 -14.82
N LEU A 345 -33.84 -9.13 -13.78
CA LEU A 345 -33.54 -9.77 -12.50
C LEU A 345 -34.78 -10.45 -11.90
N ARG A 346 -35.93 -9.79 -11.97
CA ARG A 346 -37.21 -10.33 -11.48
C ARG A 346 -37.66 -11.54 -12.30
N SER A 347 -37.63 -11.45 -13.63
CA SER A 347 -38.08 -12.55 -14.49
C SER A 347 -37.24 -13.82 -14.33
N HIS A 348 -35.93 -13.69 -14.03
CA HIS A 348 -35.02 -14.82 -13.82
C HIS A 348 -34.86 -15.22 -12.34
N ALA A 349 -35.47 -14.51 -11.39
CA ALA A 349 -35.31 -14.79 -9.96
C ALA A 349 -35.75 -16.22 -9.61
N LYS A 350 -36.86 -16.68 -10.21
CA LYS A 350 -37.38 -18.05 -10.02
C LYS A 350 -36.36 -19.11 -10.43
N ASP A 351 -35.81 -18.99 -11.64
CA ASP A 351 -34.86 -19.98 -12.15
C ASP A 351 -33.53 -19.93 -11.39
N SER A 352 -33.12 -18.72 -10.97
CA SER A 352 -31.95 -18.53 -10.11
C SER A 352 -32.14 -19.21 -8.75
N PHE A 353 -33.29 -19.06 -8.11
CA PHE A 353 -33.61 -19.75 -6.86
C PHE A 353 -33.64 -21.26 -7.04
N ARG A 354 -34.23 -21.78 -8.12
CA ARG A 354 -34.28 -23.21 -8.42
C ARG A 354 -32.89 -23.82 -8.66
N SER A 355 -32.05 -23.15 -9.47
CA SER A 355 -30.65 -23.58 -9.67
C SER A 355 -29.88 -23.61 -8.36
N ARG A 356 -30.07 -22.60 -7.49
CA ARG A 356 -29.42 -22.56 -6.19
C ARG A 356 -29.93 -23.62 -5.23
N LEU A 357 -31.23 -23.93 -5.25
CA LEU A 357 -31.82 -25.06 -4.51
C LEU A 357 -31.20 -26.39 -4.95
N ALA A 358 -31.10 -26.64 -6.26
CA ALA A 358 -30.47 -27.84 -6.79
C ALA A 358 -29.00 -27.97 -6.35
N THR A 359 -28.27 -26.85 -6.26
CA THR A 359 -26.91 -26.83 -5.71
C THR A 359 -26.89 -27.28 -4.25
N PHE A 360 -27.80 -26.76 -3.42
CA PHE A 360 -27.89 -27.17 -2.02
C PHE A 360 -28.34 -28.62 -1.84
N ASP A 361 -29.27 -29.09 -2.65
CA ASP A 361 -29.70 -30.49 -2.66
C ASP A 361 -28.53 -31.42 -3.00
N CYS A 362 -27.72 -31.06 -3.99
CA CYS A 362 -26.49 -31.79 -4.33
C CYS A 362 -25.50 -31.83 -3.16
N LEU A 363 -25.23 -30.69 -2.51
CA LEU A 363 -24.32 -30.64 -1.35
C LEU A 363 -24.83 -31.45 -0.16
N ILE A 364 -26.13 -31.39 0.13
CA ILE A 364 -26.74 -32.18 1.20
C ILE A 364 -26.64 -33.68 0.87
N ALA A 365 -26.92 -34.07 -0.38
CA ALA A 365 -26.79 -35.45 -0.84
C ALA A 365 -25.34 -35.95 -0.74
N GLN A 366 -24.35 -35.13 -1.10
CA GLN A 366 -22.92 -35.43 -0.98
C GLN A 366 -22.52 -35.72 0.48
N ILE A 367 -22.97 -34.87 1.42
CA ILE A 367 -22.72 -35.06 2.85
C ILE A 367 -23.35 -36.36 3.38
N THR A 368 -24.48 -36.81 2.83
CA THR A 368 -25.12 -38.08 3.20
C THR A 368 -24.59 -39.30 2.45
N GLY A 369 -23.57 -39.12 1.61
CA GLY A 369 -23.04 -40.14 0.70
C GLY A 369 -22.06 -41.13 1.34
N ALA A 370 -21.20 -41.72 0.50
CA ALA A 370 -20.29 -42.82 0.88
C ALA A 370 -19.09 -42.38 1.74
N ASP A 371 -18.67 -41.10 1.68
CA ASP A 371 -17.59 -40.53 2.49
C ASP A 371 -18.01 -39.19 3.13
N PRO A 372 -18.88 -39.22 4.15
CA PRO A 372 -19.43 -38.02 4.78
C PRO A 372 -18.38 -37.10 5.39
N GLU A 373 -17.36 -37.67 6.04
CA GLU A 373 -16.37 -36.90 6.80
C GLU A 373 -15.50 -36.03 5.90
N LYS A 374 -15.03 -36.60 4.77
CA LYS A 374 -14.24 -35.87 3.79
C LYS A 374 -15.06 -34.76 3.13
N GLU A 375 -16.27 -35.06 2.67
CA GLU A 375 -17.13 -34.08 2.00
C GLU A 375 -17.56 -32.96 2.97
N LEU A 376 -17.84 -33.28 4.24
CA LEU A 376 -18.11 -32.28 5.28
C LEU A 376 -16.93 -31.33 5.46
N SER A 377 -15.72 -31.87 5.54
CA SER A 377 -14.50 -31.07 5.68
C SER A 377 -14.29 -30.14 4.48
N GLU A 378 -14.39 -30.67 3.25
CA GLU A 378 -14.28 -29.88 2.02
C GLU A 378 -15.31 -28.74 1.96
N ILE A 379 -16.56 -29.03 2.31
CA ILE A 379 -17.64 -28.03 2.30
C ILE A 379 -17.40 -26.98 3.38
N CYS A 380 -16.95 -27.35 4.58
CA CYS A 380 -16.59 -26.38 5.63
C CYS A 380 -15.48 -25.44 5.15
N VAL A 381 -14.42 -25.99 4.55
CA VAL A 381 -13.33 -25.19 3.98
C VAL A 381 -13.86 -24.22 2.90
N LEU A 382 -14.74 -24.69 2.01
CA LEU A 382 -15.35 -23.86 0.98
C LEU A 382 -16.13 -22.67 1.56
N TYR A 383 -16.99 -22.91 2.55
CA TYR A 383 -17.80 -21.84 3.13
C TYR A 383 -17.00 -20.90 4.03
N ASN A 384 -15.98 -21.41 4.75
CA ASN A 384 -15.09 -20.58 5.55
C ASN A 384 -14.20 -19.72 4.66
N ALA A 385 -13.73 -20.22 3.51
CA ALA A 385 -13.04 -19.42 2.50
C ALA A 385 -13.91 -18.28 1.95
N ALA A 386 -15.23 -18.48 1.86
CA ALA A 386 -16.15 -17.41 1.47
C ALA A 386 -16.28 -16.31 2.54
N ILE A 387 -16.37 -16.71 3.83
CA ILE A 387 -16.46 -15.76 4.97
C ILE A 387 -15.16 -14.97 5.11
N TYR A 388 -14.02 -15.66 5.07
CA TYR A 388 -12.70 -15.12 5.38
C TYR A 388 -11.88 -14.79 4.13
N SER A 389 -12.55 -14.49 3.02
CA SER A 389 -11.90 -13.97 1.82
C SER A 389 -11.34 -12.55 2.05
N ASP A 390 -10.86 -11.87 1.00
CA ASP A 390 -10.32 -10.51 1.05
C ASP A 390 -11.27 -9.57 1.82
N GLU A 391 -10.97 -9.30 3.10
CA GLU A 391 -11.83 -8.55 4.03
C GLU A 391 -12.18 -7.17 3.49
N LYS A 392 -11.22 -6.54 2.79
CA LYS A 392 -11.42 -5.22 2.21
C LYS A 392 -12.43 -5.29 1.06
N LEU A 393 -12.29 -6.25 0.17
CA LEU A 393 -13.22 -6.47 -0.94
C LEU A 393 -14.62 -6.84 -0.41
N MET A 394 -14.69 -7.70 0.60
CA MET A 394 -15.95 -8.10 1.23
C MET A 394 -16.67 -6.91 1.86
N LYS A 395 -15.93 -6.04 2.58
CA LYS A 395 -16.48 -4.82 3.17
C LYS A 395 -16.93 -3.81 2.11
N GLU A 396 -16.15 -3.65 1.04
CA GLU A 396 -16.49 -2.79 -0.11
C GLU A 396 -17.78 -3.27 -0.79
N ASN A 397 -17.87 -4.56 -1.14
CA ASN A 397 -19.06 -5.12 -1.78
C ASN A 397 -20.28 -5.13 -0.85
N SER A 398 -20.09 -5.37 0.46
CA SER A 398 -21.20 -5.29 1.43
C SER A 398 -21.74 -3.86 1.56
N CYS A 399 -20.85 -2.86 1.55
CA CYS A 399 -21.24 -1.46 1.53
C CYS A 399 -21.99 -1.11 0.25
N ASN A 400 -21.49 -1.55 -0.91
CA ASN A 400 -22.13 -1.32 -2.21
C ASN A 400 -23.52 -1.99 -2.28
N LEU A 401 -23.68 -3.21 -1.76
CA LEU A 401 -24.96 -3.91 -1.70
C LEU A 401 -25.95 -3.21 -0.76
N GLY A 402 -25.48 -2.75 0.40
CA GLY A 402 -26.30 -1.97 1.32
C GLY A 402 -26.79 -0.66 0.68
N GLN A 403 -25.92 0.04 -0.05
CA GLN A 403 -26.28 1.24 -0.80
C GLN A 403 -27.30 0.91 -1.90
N TRP A 404 -27.02 -0.12 -2.72
CA TRP A 404 -27.93 -0.59 -3.76
C TRP A 404 -29.34 -0.88 -3.23
N PHE A 405 -29.42 -1.58 -2.09
CA PHE A 405 -30.70 -1.91 -1.46
C PHE A 405 -31.43 -0.68 -0.94
N SER A 406 -30.70 0.28 -0.35
CA SER A 406 -31.28 1.55 0.11
C SER A 406 -31.85 2.35 -1.06
N ASP A 407 -31.11 2.44 -2.16
CA ASP A 407 -31.52 3.18 -3.36
C ASP A 407 -32.73 2.52 -4.03
N TYR A 408 -32.72 1.19 -4.15
CA TYR A 408 -33.86 0.40 -4.64
C TYR A 408 -35.14 0.68 -3.82
N LEU A 409 -35.04 0.67 -2.50
CA LEU A 409 -36.18 0.93 -1.63
C LEU A 409 -36.74 2.34 -1.85
N MET A 410 -35.88 3.36 -1.89
CA MET A 410 -36.32 4.74 -2.10
C MET A 410 -37.03 4.92 -3.44
N ASP A 411 -36.50 4.33 -4.51
CA ASP A 411 -37.08 4.39 -5.85
C ASP A 411 -38.42 3.66 -5.98
N ASN A 412 -38.66 2.65 -5.14
CA ASN A 412 -39.91 1.89 -5.13
C ASN A 412 -40.90 2.41 -4.07
N GLY A 413 -40.75 3.66 -3.62
CA GLY A 413 -41.70 4.33 -2.74
C GLY A 413 -41.57 3.98 -1.26
N TYR A 414 -40.54 3.24 -0.86
CA TYR A 414 -40.23 3.04 0.55
C TYR A 414 -39.48 4.26 1.10
N HIS A 415 -39.62 4.51 2.39
CA HIS A 415 -38.91 5.59 3.08
C HIS A 415 -38.08 5.02 4.25
N PRO A 416 -36.87 4.48 3.98
CA PRO A 416 -36.05 3.82 4.99
C PRO A 416 -35.72 4.68 6.21
N HIS A 417 -35.64 6.00 6.04
CA HIS A 417 -35.37 6.94 7.13
C HIS A 417 -36.56 7.08 8.11
N ILE A 418 -37.81 6.93 7.64
CA ILE A 418 -39.01 7.00 8.47
C ILE A 418 -39.38 5.61 9.02
N SER A 419 -39.26 4.58 8.17
CA SER A 419 -39.67 3.19 8.49
C SER A 419 -38.50 2.29 8.87
N SER A 420 -37.44 2.86 9.46
CA SER A 420 -36.17 2.14 9.69
C SER A 420 -36.33 0.90 10.56
N PHE A 421 -37.23 0.92 11.56
CA PHE A 421 -37.51 -0.25 12.40
C PHE A 421 -38.25 -1.35 11.64
N LEU A 422 -39.34 -1.01 10.96
CA LEU A 422 -40.11 -1.97 10.17
C LEU A 422 -39.24 -2.62 9.08
N ILE A 423 -38.42 -1.83 8.37
CA ILE A 423 -37.51 -2.37 7.35
C ILE A 423 -36.47 -3.30 7.98
N LYS A 424 -35.94 -2.99 9.17
CA LYS A 424 -35.03 -3.92 9.88
C LYS A 424 -35.74 -5.22 10.26
N GLU A 425 -36.97 -5.16 10.76
CA GLU A 425 -37.78 -6.34 11.10
C GLU A 425 -38.08 -7.20 9.86
N MET A 426 -38.40 -6.56 8.73
CA MET A 426 -38.57 -7.24 7.44
C MET A 426 -37.28 -7.92 6.99
N ILE A 427 -36.13 -7.24 7.07
CA ILE A 427 -34.82 -7.81 6.72
C ILE A 427 -34.49 -9.00 7.61
N ILE A 428 -34.63 -8.88 8.93
CA ILE A 428 -34.34 -9.97 9.88
C ILE A 428 -35.25 -11.18 9.63
N SER A 429 -36.52 -10.93 9.30
CA SER A 429 -37.50 -11.98 9.00
C SER A 429 -37.22 -12.66 7.65
N ALA A 430 -36.82 -11.89 6.65
CA ALA A 430 -36.48 -12.33 5.30
C ALA A 430 -35.15 -13.11 5.26
N PHE A 431 -34.15 -12.65 6.00
CA PHE A 431 -32.78 -13.15 5.99
C PHE A 431 -32.36 -13.69 7.38
N PRO A 432 -32.96 -14.79 7.86
CA PRO A 432 -32.60 -15.36 9.16
C PRO A 432 -31.15 -15.87 9.16
N PRO A 433 -30.45 -15.82 10.31
CA PRO A 433 -29.08 -16.31 10.40
C PRO A 433 -29.00 -17.81 10.09
N PHE A 434 -28.11 -18.19 9.18
CA PHE A 434 -27.93 -19.60 8.80
C PHE A 434 -27.17 -20.39 9.87
N THR A 435 -26.23 -19.75 10.57
CA THR A 435 -25.48 -20.29 11.71
C THR A 435 -25.37 -19.24 12.82
N GLN A 436 -25.22 -19.67 14.07
CA GLN A 436 -24.89 -18.79 15.20
C GLN A 436 -23.38 -18.68 15.41
N ASP A 437 -22.63 -19.64 14.88
CA ASP A 437 -21.19 -19.69 14.98
C ASP A 437 -20.53 -18.79 13.94
N LYS A 438 -19.32 -18.32 14.25
CA LYS A 438 -18.52 -17.53 13.30
C LYS A 438 -18.02 -18.36 12.12
N GLU A 439 -17.87 -19.67 12.31
CA GLU A 439 -17.28 -20.59 11.36
C GLU A 439 -18.20 -21.77 11.09
N TYR A 440 -18.10 -22.31 9.87
CA TYR A 440 -18.70 -23.58 9.53
C TYR A 440 -17.83 -24.73 10.02
N THR A 441 -18.42 -25.60 10.82
CA THR A 441 -17.83 -26.82 11.33
C THR A 441 -18.64 -28.02 10.82
N PRO A 442 -18.08 -29.24 10.87
CA PRO A 442 -18.83 -30.46 10.52
C PRO A 442 -20.16 -30.58 11.28
N ASP A 443 -20.22 -30.11 12.53
CA ASP A 443 -21.41 -30.18 13.38
C ASP A 443 -22.52 -29.22 12.95
N ASN A 444 -22.18 -28.03 12.45
CA ASN A 444 -23.17 -26.98 12.17
C ASN A 444 -23.52 -26.84 10.67
N ILE A 445 -22.64 -27.29 9.76
CA ILE A 445 -22.77 -27.02 8.32
C ILE A 445 -24.03 -27.65 7.73
N HIS A 446 -24.38 -28.86 8.16
CA HIS A 446 -25.57 -29.56 7.66
C HIS A 446 -26.86 -28.82 8.04
N GLN A 447 -26.96 -28.30 9.27
CA GLN A 447 -28.10 -27.48 9.68
C GLN A 447 -28.13 -26.16 8.92
N ALA A 448 -26.98 -25.52 8.72
CA ALA A 448 -26.89 -24.27 7.98
C ALA A 448 -27.31 -24.43 6.51
N LEU A 449 -26.90 -25.52 5.83
CA LEU A 449 -27.33 -25.83 4.46
C LEU A 449 -28.84 -26.06 4.38
N ARG A 450 -29.43 -26.81 5.32
CA ARG A 450 -30.89 -27.01 5.38
C ARG A 450 -31.65 -25.70 5.58
N ARG A 451 -31.17 -24.82 6.45
CA ARG A 451 -31.77 -23.48 6.66
C ARG A 451 -31.69 -22.63 5.40
N ARG A 452 -30.52 -22.57 4.74
CA ARG A 452 -30.33 -21.86 3.46
C ARG A 452 -31.30 -22.36 2.39
N ARG A 453 -31.38 -23.68 2.23
CA ARG A 453 -32.29 -24.34 1.30
C ARG A 453 -33.75 -23.96 1.60
N HIS A 454 -34.18 -24.08 2.86
CA HIS A 454 -35.53 -23.73 3.28
C HIS A 454 -35.89 -22.26 2.99
N THR A 455 -34.97 -21.34 3.30
CA THR A 455 -35.16 -19.91 3.00
C THR A 455 -35.35 -19.66 1.50
N LEU A 456 -34.50 -20.24 0.65
CA LEU A 456 -34.65 -20.10 -0.80
C LEU A 456 -35.91 -20.77 -1.35
N GLN A 457 -36.33 -21.89 -0.77
CA GLN A 457 -37.55 -22.57 -1.17
C GLN A 457 -38.77 -21.67 -0.95
N LYS A 458 -38.85 -20.97 0.19
CA LYS A 458 -39.92 -20.00 0.43
C LYS A 458 -39.99 -18.92 -0.66
N TYR A 459 -38.84 -18.39 -1.08
CA TYR A 459 -38.79 -17.38 -2.14
C TYR A 459 -39.17 -17.93 -3.51
N ALA A 460 -38.78 -19.17 -3.82
CA ALA A 460 -39.23 -19.84 -5.04
C ALA A 460 -40.75 -20.03 -5.06
N GLU A 461 -41.36 -20.44 -3.94
CA GLU A 461 -42.81 -20.64 -3.80
C GLU A 461 -43.61 -19.33 -3.89
N VAL A 462 -43.08 -18.23 -3.33
CA VAL A 462 -43.72 -16.90 -3.42
C VAL A 462 -43.76 -16.43 -4.88
N ASN A 463 -42.63 -16.53 -5.60
CA ASN A 463 -42.57 -16.16 -7.01
C ASN A 463 -43.53 -16.99 -7.88
N GLU A 464 -43.79 -18.25 -7.53
CA GLU A 464 -44.76 -19.08 -8.25
C GLU A 464 -46.21 -18.62 -8.07
N LYS A 465 -46.55 -18.11 -6.89
CA LYS A 465 -47.89 -17.61 -6.59
C LYS A 465 -48.16 -16.24 -7.22
N GLU A 466 -47.17 -15.34 -7.24
CA GLU A 466 -47.33 -14.01 -7.86
C GLU A 466 -47.57 -14.10 -9.37
N ILE A 467 -46.85 -14.98 -10.07
CA ILE A 467 -47.09 -15.22 -11.51
C ILE A 467 -48.51 -15.73 -11.74
N HIS A 468 -49.09 -16.50 -10.81
CA HIS A 468 -50.47 -16.96 -10.96
C HIS A 468 -51.47 -15.81 -10.78
N LEU A 469 -51.20 -14.85 -9.90
CA LEU A 469 -52.07 -13.70 -9.63
C LEU A 469 -52.01 -12.63 -10.73
N GLU A 470 -50.87 -12.45 -11.41
CA GLU A 470 -50.77 -11.52 -12.56
C GLU A 470 -51.46 -12.07 -13.83
N ASN A 471 -51.72 -13.38 -13.90
CA ASN A 471 -52.37 -14.05 -15.02
C ASN A 471 -53.89 -14.26 -14.82
N ILE A 472 -54.45 -13.86 -13.68
CA ILE A 472 -55.89 -13.81 -13.38
C ILE A 472 -56.33 -12.35 -13.50
#